data_AF-A0A842V4F1-F1
#
_entry.id   AF-A0A842V4F1-F1
#
_cell.length_a   1.000
_cell.length_b   1.000
_cell.length_c   1.000
_cell.angle_alpha   90.00
_cell.angle_beta   90.00
_cell.angle_gamma   90.00
#
_symmetry.space_group_name_H-M   'P 1'
#
loop_
_entity.id
_entity.type
_entity.pdbx_description
1 polymer ?
#
loop_
_entity_poly.entity_id
_entity_poly.type
_entity_poly.pdbx_seq_one_letter_code
_entity_poly.pdbx_strand_id
1 'polypeptide(L)'
;MQHNDCRSMVGGIMKLREALKEDLTEEELSKLKASFDVIGSIAIIDVPEELESKEKLIAQTLLDMHKNIDTVAKKAGIHKGEFRTQKLKIIAGKRSKETEAKENNVRLKLHAENVYFSPRLSTERKRIAELVKTGESVLVMFSGCAPYVCVIAKNSEAKEVYGVEINPAGHEYGLENLRINKIDNAKLFNGDVRDAVPKLKKKFDRIL
;
A
#
# COMPACT_ATOMS: atom_id res chain seq x y z
N MET A 1 7.72 42.48 -34.31
CA MET A 1 6.38 41.87 -34.14
C MET A 1 6.53 40.40 -34.43
N GLN A 2 6.90 39.57 -33.44
CA GLN A 2 5.96 38.83 -32.58
C GLN A 2 4.84 38.14 -33.37
N HIS A 3 4.91 36.83 -33.51
CA HIS A 3 4.14 35.94 -32.63
C HIS A 3 4.70 34.52 -32.67
N ASN A 4 5.36 34.13 -31.57
CA ASN A 4 5.49 32.74 -31.14
C ASN A 4 4.09 32.28 -30.74
N ASP A 5 3.56 31.24 -31.39
CA ASP A 5 2.33 30.60 -30.93
C ASP A 5 2.68 29.50 -29.93
N CYS A 6 2.76 29.95 -28.68
CA CYS A 6 2.92 29.16 -27.48
C CYS A 6 1.65 28.33 -27.27
N ARG A 7 1.63 27.08 -27.76
CA ARG A 7 0.58 26.13 -27.37
C ARG A 7 0.82 25.67 -25.94
N SER A 8 -0.03 26.21 -25.09
CA SER A 8 -0.26 25.89 -23.68
C SER A 8 -0.02 24.42 -23.32
N MET A 9 1.02 24.19 -22.51
CA MET A 9 1.15 23.00 -21.68
C MET A 9 0.08 23.04 -20.58
N VAL A 10 -1.09 22.44 -20.84
CA VAL A 10 -1.97 22.02 -19.75
C VAL A 10 -1.41 20.70 -19.23
N GLY A 11 -0.67 20.75 -18.13
CA GLY A 11 -0.10 19.59 -17.44
C GLY A 11 -1.17 18.70 -16.83
N GLY A 12 -1.90 17.97 -17.66
CA GLY A 12 -2.71 16.83 -17.25
C GLY A 12 -1.83 15.58 -17.24
N ILE A 13 -1.94 14.75 -16.20
CA ILE A 13 -1.35 13.40 -16.22
C ILE A 13 -2.03 12.66 -17.37
N MET A 14 -1.26 12.34 -18.42
CA MET A 14 -1.72 11.50 -19.53
C MET A 14 -2.28 10.20 -18.95
N LYS A 15 -3.42 9.72 -19.45
CA LYS A 15 -4.00 8.46 -18.97
C LYS A 15 -3.31 7.27 -19.63
N LEU A 16 -3.21 6.13 -18.93
CA LEU A 16 -2.57 4.92 -19.47
C LEU A 16 -3.17 4.49 -20.81
N ARG A 17 -4.51 4.56 -20.94
CA ARG A 17 -5.20 4.26 -22.20
C ARG A 17 -4.73 5.18 -23.33
N GLU A 18 -4.53 6.47 -23.06
CA GLU A 18 -4.08 7.44 -24.07
C GLU A 18 -2.64 7.19 -24.49
N ALA A 19 -1.77 6.84 -23.55
CA ALA A 19 -0.37 6.52 -23.80
C ALA A 19 -0.19 5.26 -24.68
N LEU A 20 -1.17 4.34 -24.69
CA LEU A 20 -1.13 3.09 -25.43
C LEU A 20 -1.92 3.10 -26.74
N LYS A 21 -2.50 4.24 -27.15
CA LYS A 21 -3.40 4.32 -28.33
C LYS A 21 -2.74 3.94 -29.64
N GLU A 22 -1.45 4.26 -29.80
CA GLU A 22 -0.70 3.97 -31.03
C GLU A 22 -0.14 2.54 -31.04
N ASP A 23 -0.07 1.88 -29.87
CA ASP A 23 0.53 0.55 -29.72
C ASP A 23 -0.49 -0.60 -29.57
N LEU A 24 -1.75 -0.26 -29.24
CA LEU A 24 -2.85 -1.20 -29.04
C LEU A 24 -4.04 -0.87 -29.95
N THR A 25 -4.69 -1.89 -30.48
CA THR A 25 -5.95 -1.77 -31.22
C THR A 25 -7.10 -1.30 -30.32
N GLU A 26 -8.18 -0.77 -30.91
CA GLU A 26 -9.36 -0.37 -30.12
C GLU A 26 -9.99 -1.54 -29.35
N GLU A 27 -9.94 -2.75 -29.89
CA GLU A 27 -10.38 -3.96 -29.19
C GLU A 27 -9.51 -4.24 -27.96
N GLU A 28 -8.18 -4.22 -28.11
CA GLU A 28 -7.24 -4.40 -27.00
C GLU A 28 -7.39 -3.30 -25.94
N LEU A 29 -7.52 -2.03 -26.37
CA LEU A 29 -7.73 -0.90 -25.48
C LEU A 29 -9.04 -1.05 -24.69
N SER A 30 -10.09 -1.62 -25.28
CA SER A 30 -11.36 -1.87 -24.59
C SER A 30 -11.23 -2.87 -23.43
N LYS A 31 -10.26 -3.79 -23.52
CA LYS A 31 -9.97 -4.80 -22.49
C LYS A 31 -8.98 -4.31 -21.43
N LEU A 32 -8.25 -3.22 -21.70
CA LEU A 32 -7.24 -2.67 -20.79
C LEU A 32 -7.87 -2.25 -19.44
N LYS A 33 -7.38 -2.86 -18.36
CA LYS A 33 -7.70 -2.43 -16.99
C LYS A 33 -6.83 -1.22 -16.64
N ALA A 34 -7.39 -0.02 -16.80
CA ALA A 34 -6.67 1.22 -16.55
C ALA A 34 -6.40 1.51 -15.05
N SER A 35 -7.12 0.86 -14.14
CA SER A 35 -6.94 1.02 -12.70
C SER A 35 -5.86 0.08 -12.17
N PHE A 36 -4.97 0.61 -11.35
CA PHE A 36 -3.91 -0.13 -10.68
C PHE A 36 -3.70 0.40 -9.26
N ASP A 37 -3.14 -0.43 -8.40
CA ASP A 37 -2.78 -0.03 -7.04
C ASP A 37 -1.30 0.38 -7.02
N VAL A 38 -0.96 1.42 -6.26
CA VAL A 38 0.43 1.84 -6.04
C VAL A 38 0.77 1.71 -4.56
N ILE A 39 1.82 0.93 -4.26
CA ILE A 39 2.35 0.76 -2.91
C ILE A 39 3.79 1.29 -2.91
N GLY A 40 3.95 2.51 -2.39
CA GLY A 40 5.23 3.21 -2.46
C GLY A 40 5.67 3.40 -3.92
N SER A 41 6.75 2.72 -4.29
CA SER A 41 7.31 2.71 -5.66
C SER A 41 6.89 1.52 -6.53
N ILE A 42 6.00 0.65 -6.05
CA ILE A 42 5.55 -0.54 -6.79
C ILE A 42 4.13 -0.31 -7.32
N ALA A 43 3.95 -0.44 -8.64
CA ALA A 43 2.63 -0.53 -9.26
C ALA A 43 2.19 -1.99 -9.35
N ILE A 44 0.99 -2.29 -8.90
CA ILE A 44 0.38 -3.62 -8.99
C ILE A 44 -0.80 -3.55 -9.95
N ILE A 45 -0.65 -4.25 -11.08
CA ILE A 45 -1.63 -4.25 -12.16
C ILE A 45 -2.30 -5.62 -12.34
N ASP A 46 -3.41 -5.59 -13.05
CA ASP A 46 -4.15 -6.77 -13.51
C ASP A 46 -4.16 -6.73 -15.03
N VAL A 47 -3.55 -7.74 -15.66
CA VAL A 47 -3.48 -7.86 -17.13
C VAL A 47 -4.38 -9.02 -17.54
N PRO A 48 -5.49 -8.76 -18.26
CA PRO A 48 -6.35 -9.81 -18.81
C PRO A 48 -5.56 -10.79 -19.68
N GLU A 49 -6.06 -12.03 -19.79
CA GLU A 49 -5.41 -13.09 -20.57
C GLU A 49 -5.18 -12.67 -22.03
N GLU A 50 -6.15 -11.94 -22.60
CA GLU A 50 -6.11 -11.42 -23.97
C GLU A 50 -5.00 -10.40 -24.21
N LEU A 51 -4.46 -9.79 -23.14
CA LEU A 51 -3.39 -8.79 -23.20
C LEU A 51 -2.05 -9.32 -22.66
N GLU A 52 -1.91 -10.62 -22.38
CA GLU A 52 -0.66 -11.16 -21.83
C GLU A 52 0.55 -10.94 -22.74
N SER A 53 0.37 -11.04 -24.05
CA SER A 53 1.44 -10.76 -25.03
C SER A 53 1.93 -9.30 -24.99
N LYS A 54 1.11 -8.39 -24.43
CA LYS A 54 1.38 -6.95 -24.28
C LYS A 54 1.75 -6.56 -22.85
N GLU A 55 1.88 -7.51 -21.91
CA GLU A 55 2.09 -7.20 -20.48
C GLU A 55 3.35 -6.35 -20.24
N LYS A 56 4.42 -6.61 -21.00
CA LYS A 56 5.68 -5.84 -20.91
C LYS A 56 5.54 -4.43 -21.44
N LEU A 57 4.80 -4.24 -22.53
CA LEU A 57 4.52 -2.92 -23.11
C LEU A 57 3.75 -2.07 -22.09
N ILE A 58 2.62 -2.59 -21.59
CA ILE A 58 1.79 -1.89 -20.59
C ILE A 58 2.62 -1.53 -19.35
N ALA A 59 3.44 -2.44 -18.87
CA ALA A 59 4.29 -2.22 -17.71
C ALA A 59 5.39 -1.19 -17.94
N GLN A 60 6.03 -1.19 -19.11
CA GLN A 60 7.05 -0.20 -19.44
C GLN A 60 6.43 1.19 -19.56
N THR A 61 5.27 1.30 -20.22
CA THR A 61 4.53 2.56 -20.31
C THR A 61 4.20 3.13 -18.92
N LEU A 62 3.81 2.29 -17.95
CA LEU A 62 3.59 2.73 -16.57
C LEU A 62 4.85 3.27 -15.89
N LEU A 63 6.02 2.67 -16.12
CA LEU A 63 7.30 3.18 -15.59
C LEU A 63 7.63 4.55 -16.20
N ASP A 64 7.44 4.69 -17.50
CA ASP A 64 7.77 5.92 -18.22
C ASP A 64 6.84 7.08 -17.82
N MET A 65 5.57 6.78 -17.56
CA MET A 65 4.56 7.76 -17.13
C MET A 65 4.73 8.19 -15.67
N HIS A 66 5.20 7.31 -14.78
CA HIS A 66 5.18 7.53 -13.34
C HIS A 66 6.58 7.49 -12.72
N LYS A 67 7.21 8.66 -12.58
CA LYS A 67 8.57 8.80 -12.02
C LYS A 67 8.76 8.24 -10.60
N ASN A 68 7.67 8.09 -9.84
CA ASN A 68 7.68 7.53 -8.50
C ASN A 68 7.60 5.99 -8.48
N ILE A 69 7.31 5.35 -9.62
CA ILE A 69 7.24 3.90 -9.76
C ILE A 69 8.57 3.41 -10.35
N ASP A 70 9.20 2.44 -9.70
CA ASP A 70 10.42 1.80 -10.20
C ASP A 70 10.24 0.30 -10.47
N THR A 71 9.09 -0.26 -10.10
CA THR A 71 8.74 -1.67 -10.25
C THR A 71 7.28 -1.80 -10.64
N VAL A 72 6.99 -2.62 -11.65
CA VAL A 72 5.61 -3.00 -12.02
C VAL A 72 5.45 -4.50 -11.87
N ALA A 73 4.41 -4.91 -11.13
CA ALA A 73 4.08 -6.30 -10.89
C ALA A 73 2.63 -6.63 -11.29
N LYS A 74 2.41 -7.83 -11.83
CA LYS A 74 1.09 -8.41 -12.13
C LYS A 74 0.61 -9.26 -10.96
N LYS A 75 -0.69 -9.16 -10.64
CA LYS A 75 -1.37 -10.08 -9.72
C LYS A 75 -1.35 -11.51 -10.28
N ALA A 76 -0.82 -12.47 -9.54
CA ALA A 76 -0.75 -13.89 -9.91
C ALA A 76 -1.74 -14.73 -9.06
N GLY A 77 -3.00 -14.31 -9.04
CA GLY A 77 -4.10 -14.94 -8.29
C GLY A 77 -4.75 -14.03 -7.25
N ILE A 78 -5.73 -14.54 -6.51
CA ILE A 78 -6.39 -13.84 -5.40
C ILE A 78 -5.60 -13.97 -4.10
N HIS A 79 -5.88 -13.11 -3.10
CA HIS A 79 -5.36 -13.27 -1.75
C HIS A 79 -5.80 -14.61 -1.16
N LYS A 80 -4.86 -15.40 -0.62
CA LYS A 80 -5.12 -16.74 -0.06
C LYS A 80 -4.33 -16.96 1.24
N GLY A 81 -4.71 -18.02 1.96
CA GLY A 81 -4.04 -18.45 3.19
C GLY A 81 -4.35 -17.57 4.39
N GLU A 82 -3.84 -18.01 5.55
CA GLU A 82 -4.04 -17.36 6.85
C GLU A 82 -3.54 -15.90 6.86
N PHE A 83 -2.42 -15.63 6.17
CA PHE A 83 -1.81 -14.30 6.10
C PHE A 83 -2.36 -13.41 4.98
N ARG A 84 -3.35 -13.89 4.23
CA ARG A 84 -3.99 -13.16 3.12
C ARG A 84 -2.98 -12.58 2.12
N THR A 85 -1.95 -13.33 1.76
CA THR A 85 -0.94 -12.88 0.78
C THR A 85 -1.41 -13.09 -0.65
N GLN A 86 -0.97 -12.22 -1.57
CA GLN A 86 -1.22 -12.31 -3.01
C GLN A 86 0.10 -12.44 -3.74
N LYS A 87 0.27 -13.50 -4.54
CA LYS A 87 1.46 -13.67 -5.37
C LYS A 87 1.52 -12.57 -6.42
N LEU A 88 2.71 -12.03 -6.63
CA LEU A 88 3.03 -10.95 -7.56
C LEU A 88 4.15 -11.39 -8.50
N LYS A 89 3.96 -11.21 -9.80
CA LYS A 89 5.00 -11.42 -10.82
C LYS A 89 5.53 -10.06 -11.25
N ILE A 90 6.81 -9.77 -11.03
CA ILE A 90 7.43 -8.56 -11.58
C ILE A 90 7.49 -8.70 -13.11
N ILE A 91 7.00 -7.68 -13.81
CA ILE A 91 6.91 -7.66 -15.28
C ILE A 91 7.71 -6.52 -15.92
N ALA A 92 8.08 -5.48 -15.15
CA ALA A 92 9.05 -4.45 -15.57
C ALA A 92 9.71 -3.77 -14.36
N GLY A 93 10.86 -3.11 -14.60
CA GLY A 93 11.55 -2.31 -13.59
C GLY A 93 12.50 -3.10 -12.68
N LYS A 94 12.70 -2.62 -11.45
CA LYS A 94 13.58 -3.26 -10.46
C LYS A 94 13.04 -4.62 -10.02
N ARG A 95 13.94 -5.54 -9.67
CA ARG A 95 13.59 -6.88 -9.20
C ARG A 95 13.39 -6.94 -7.68
N SER A 96 12.65 -5.98 -7.12
CA SER A 96 12.33 -5.91 -5.69
C SER A 96 10.81 -5.84 -5.48
N LYS A 97 10.30 -6.53 -4.45
CA LYS A 97 8.91 -6.33 -3.98
C LYS A 97 8.86 -5.63 -2.62
N GLU A 98 10.01 -5.21 -2.09
CA GLU A 98 10.11 -4.37 -0.90
C GLU A 98 10.06 -2.89 -1.28
N THR A 99 9.26 -2.11 -0.55
CA THR A 99 8.97 -0.71 -0.84
C THR A 99 8.64 0.04 0.45
N GLU A 100 8.59 1.38 0.38
CA GLU A 100 8.13 2.26 1.46
C GLU A 100 6.93 3.07 0.96
N ALA A 101 5.77 2.88 1.57
CA ALA A 101 4.58 3.70 1.36
C ALA A 101 4.58 4.90 2.32
N LYS A 102 4.10 6.06 1.84
CA LYS A 102 3.95 7.27 2.66
C LYS A 102 2.49 7.66 2.71
N GLU A 103 1.96 7.84 3.91
CA GLU A 103 0.59 8.29 4.14
C GLU A 103 0.46 8.93 5.51
N ASN A 104 -0.48 9.85 5.72
CA ASN A 104 -0.86 10.37 7.04
C ASN A 104 0.33 10.62 7.99
N ASN A 105 1.38 11.32 7.52
CA ASN A 105 2.60 11.64 8.28
C ASN A 105 3.42 10.44 8.77
N VAL A 106 3.22 9.25 8.20
CA VAL A 106 3.99 8.03 8.49
C VAL A 106 4.63 7.46 7.22
N ARG A 107 5.75 6.75 7.42
CA ARG A 107 6.43 5.93 6.42
C ARG A 107 6.26 4.45 6.79
N LEU A 108 5.86 3.63 5.84
CA LEU A 108 5.53 2.22 6.06
C LEU A 108 6.34 1.38 5.08
N LYS A 109 7.40 0.76 5.59
CA LYS A 109 8.18 -0.25 4.90
C LYS A 109 7.44 -1.59 4.91
N LEU A 110 7.42 -2.27 3.76
CA LEU A 110 6.78 -3.57 3.60
C LEU A 110 7.27 -4.32 2.37
N HIS A 111 7.04 -5.64 2.36
CA HIS A 111 7.12 -6.47 1.16
C HIS A 111 5.72 -6.72 0.59
N ALA A 112 5.44 -6.22 -0.61
CA ALA A 112 4.11 -6.17 -1.23
C ALA A 112 3.44 -7.55 -1.44
N GLU A 113 4.22 -8.63 -1.46
CA GLU A 113 3.69 -10.00 -1.58
C GLU A 113 3.57 -10.71 -0.21
N ASN A 114 4.39 -10.36 0.78
CA ASN A 114 4.47 -11.12 2.04
C ASN A 114 3.63 -10.50 3.17
N VAL A 115 3.18 -9.27 2.98
CA VAL A 115 2.35 -8.55 3.95
C VAL A 115 1.16 -7.95 3.24
N TYR A 116 -0.04 -8.17 3.78
CA TYR A 116 -1.23 -7.49 3.30
C TYR A 116 -1.14 -5.99 3.61
N PHE A 117 -1.32 -5.17 2.59
CA PHE A 117 -1.42 -3.72 2.71
C PHE A 117 -2.33 -3.18 1.62
N SER A 118 -3.22 -2.26 1.99
CA SER A 118 -4.08 -1.57 1.04
C SER A 118 -3.87 -0.05 1.17
N PRO A 119 -3.40 0.63 0.10
CA PRO A 119 -3.31 2.09 0.07
C PRO A 119 -4.71 2.74 0.10
N ARG A 120 -5.75 2.02 -0.32
CA ARG A 120 -7.14 2.52 -0.35
C ARG A 120 -7.73 2.75 1.04
N LEU A 121 -7.16 2.13 2.08
CA LEU A 121 -7.56 2.31 3.47
C LEU A 121 -6.89 3.52 4.14
N SER A 122 -6.10 4.31 3.41
CA SER A 122 -5.39 5.47 3.96
C SER A 122 -6.32 6.51 4.60
N THR A 123 -7.43 6.82 3.92
CA THR A 123 -8.45 7.76 4.42
C THR A 123 -9.14 7.22 5.67
N GLU A 124 -9.43 5.92 5.70
CA GLU A 124 -10.06 5.28 6.85
C GLU A 124 -9.13 5.24 8.07
N ARG A 125 -7.83 4.98 7.87
CA ARG A 125 -6.83 5.08 8.94
C ARG A 125 -6.76 6.48 9.53
N LYS A 126 -6.80 7.51 8.68
CA LYS A 126 -6.84 8.91 9.12
C LYS A 126 -8.10 9.19 9.93
N ARG A 127 -9.27 8.83 9.41
CA ARG A 127 -10.57 9.00 10.08
C ARG A 127 -10.58 8.36 11.47
N ILE A 128 -10.03 7.15 11.60
CA ILE A 128 -9.96 6.47 12.90
C ILE A 128 -9.01 7.20 13.86
N ALA A 129 -7.84 7.65 13.40
CA ALA A 129 -6.93 8.43 14.25
C ALA A 129 -7.57 9.72 14.78
N GLU A 130 -8.35 10.42 13.94
CA GLU A 130 -9.11 11.62 14.34
C GLU A 130 -10.22 11.34 15.37
N LEU A 131 -10.69 10.10 15.48
CA LEU A 131 -11.70 9.68 16.46
C LEU A 131 -11.12 9.23 17.81
N VAL A 132 -9.81 9.04 17.90
CA VAL A 132 -9.14 8.63 19.13
C VAL A 132 -9.05 9.82 20.08
N LYS A 133 -9.65 9.68 21.26
CA LYS A 133 -9.61 10.73 22.29
C LYS A 133 -8.30 10.71 23.06
N THR A 134 -7.96 11.87 23.63
CA THR A 134 -6.81 12.05 24.52
C THR A 134 -6.81 11.00 25.62
N GLY A 135 -5.69 10.30 25.75
CA GLY A 135 -5.48 9.31 26.81
C GLY A 135 -6.03 7.91 26.54
N GLU A 136 -6.69 7.65 25.40
CA GLU A 136 -7.18 6.31 25.05
C GLU A 136 -6.03 5.29 24.96
N SER A 137 -6.25 4.10 25.51
CA SER A 137 -5.51 2.88 25.19
C SER A 137 -6.19 2.17 24.03
N VAL A 138 -5.49 2.01 22.90
CA VAL A 138 -6.05 1.43 21.67
C VAL A 138 -5.43 0.06 21.38
N LEU A 139 -6.25 -0.91 20.99
CA LEU A 139 -5.80 -2.22 20.47
C LEU A 139 -6.16 -2.36 18.99
N VAL A 140 -5.20 -2.79 18.18
CA VAL A 140 -5.37 -3.19 16.78
C VAL A 140 -5.12 -4.69 16.68
N MET A 141 -6.17 -5.49 16.47
CA MET A 141 -6.09 -6.95 16.53
C MET A 141 -5.33 -7.57 15.36
N PHE A 142 -5.48 -7.02 14.14
CA PHE A 142 -4.85 -7.55 12.93
C PHE A 142 -3.94 -6.49 12.30
N SER A 143 -2.82 -6.25 12.96
CA SER A 143 -2.04 -5.03 12.75
C SER A 143 -1.17 -5.03 11.48
N GLY A 144 -0.96 -6.16 10.79
CA GLY A 144 -0.15 -6.23 9.57
C GLY A 144 1.25 -5.64 9.75
N CYS A 145 1.73 -4.83 8.79
CA CYS A 145 2.94 -4.01 8.96
C CYS A 145 2.72 -2.74 9.81
N ALA A 146 1.78 -2.79 10.76
CA ALA A 146 1.41 -1.74 11.69
C ALA A 146 0.88 -0.41 11.10
N PRO A 147 0.13 -0.34 9.97
CA PRO A 147 -0.29 0.95 9.41
C PRO A 147 -1.28 1.69 10.32
N TYR A 148 -2.29 1.02 10.89
CA TYR A 148 -3.21 1.65 11.86
C TYR A 148 -2.48 2.09 13.12
N VAL A 149 -1.60 1.23 13.67
CA VAL A 149 -0.83 1.53 14.87
C VAL A 149 0.03 2.78 14.65
N CYS A 150 0.77 2.84 13.54
CA CYS A 150 1.62 3.98 13.22
C CYS A 150 0.80 5.26 13.02
N VAL A 151 -0.29 5.19 12.25
CA VAL A 151 -1.12 6.38 11.96
C VAL A 151 -1.78 6.91 13.23
N ILE A 152 -2.32 6.05 14.10
CA ILE A 152 -2.91 6.47 15.37
C ILE A 152 -1.85 7.07 16.27
N ALA A 153 -0.76 6.34 16.53
CA ALA A 153 0.31 6.80 17.42
C ALA A 153 0.94 8.14 16.97
N LYS A 154 0.98 8.41 15.67
CA LYS A 154 1.58 9.63 15.12
C LYS A 154 0.62 10.83 15.04
N ASN A 155 -0.68 10.59 14.94
CA ASN A 155 -1.67 11.62 14.61
C ASN A 155 -2.79 11.78 15.65
N SER A 156 -2.69 11.14 16.82
CA SER A 156 -3.62 11.33 17.93
C SER A 156 -2.90 11.42 19.27
N GLU A 157 -3.66 11.80 20.30
CA GLU A 157 -3.18 11.85 21.69
C GLU A 157 -3.45 10.54 22.45
N ALA A 158 -3.37 9.40 21.75
CA ALA A 158 -3.47 8.08 22.37
C ALA A 158 -2.38 7.91 23.44
N LYS A 159 -2.76 7.39 24.61
CA LYS A 159 -1.79 7.06 25.66
C LYS A 159 -0.88 5.93 25.22
N GLU A 160 -1.46 4.87 24.67
CA GLU A 160 -0.71 3.73 24.15
C GLU A 160 -1.49 2.98 23.07
N VAL A 161 -0.77 2.42 22.10
CA VAL A 161 -1.37 1.68 20.97
C VAL A 161 -0.74 0.30 20.84
N TYR A 162 -1.57 -0.74 20.91
CA TYR A 162 -1.11 -2.14 20.88
C TYR A 162 -1.51 -2.74 19.54
N GLY A 163 -0.60 -3.47 18.90
CA GLY A 163 -0.88 -4.23 17.69
C GLY A 163 -0.61 -5.71 17.90
N VAL A 164 -1.50 -6.57 17.43
CA VAL A 164 -1.26 -8.02 17.35
C VAL A 164 -1.18 -8.39 15.87
N GLU A 165 -0.25 -9.25 15.48
CA GLU A 165 -0.16 -9.74 14.11
C GLU A 165 0.31 -11.19 14.10
N ILE A 166 -0.43 -12.05 13.39
CA ILE A 166 -0.13 -13.47 13.31
C ILE A 166 1.00 -13.77 12.32
N ASN A 167 1.09 -13.02 11.21
CA ASN A 167 2.14 -13.13 10.21
C ASN A 167 3.47 -12.59 10.75
N PRO A 168 4.50 -13.44 10.96
CA PRO A 168 5.80 -12.99 11.47
C PRO A 168 6.45 -11.93 10.59
N ALA A 169 6.32 -12.03 9.26
CA ALA A 169 6.86 -11.01 8.36
C ALA A 169 6.14 -9.67 8.53
N GLY A 170 4.81 -9.69 8.70
CA GLY A 170 4.03 -8.50 9.01
C GLY A 170 4.49 -7.85 10.31
N HIS A 171 4.68 -8.66 11.35
CA HIS A 171 5.17 -8.21 12.64
C HIS A 171 6.56 -7.54 12.57
N GLU A 172 7.52 -8.16 11.89
CA GLU A 172 8.88 -7.61 11.72
C GLU A 172 8.85 -6.26 10.98
N TYR A 173 8.08 -6.15 9.89
CA TYR A 173 7.88 -4.86 9.24
C TYR A 173 7.18 -3.85 10.14
N GLY A 174 6.24 -4.29 10.98
CA GLY A 174 5.59 -3.45 11.97
C GLY A 174 6.58 -2.86 12.98
N LEU A 175 7.49 -3.68 13.53
CA LEU A 175 8.53 -3.23 14.46
C LEU A 175 9.47 -2.21 13.79
N GLU A 176 9.88 -2.49 12.56
CA GLU A 176 10.71 -1.55 11.79
C GLU A 176 9.96 -0.24 11.50
N ASN A 177 8.66 -0.31 11.21
CA ASN A 177 7.83 0.88 11.00
C ASN A 177 7.69 1.73 12.27
N LEU A 178 7.61 1.14 13.46
CA LEU A 178 7.69 1.90 14.70
C LEU A 178 9.03 2.66 14.81
N ARG A 179 10.15 1.99 14.49
CA ARG A 179 11.49 2.60 14.46
C ARG A 179 11.59 3.75 13.45
N ILE A 180 11.20 3.53 12.20
CA ILE A 180 11.29 4.53 11.11
C ILE A 180 10.51 5.80 11.45
N ASN A 181 9.38 5.67 12.15
CA ASN A 181 8.50 6.78 12.53
C ASN A 181 8.81 7.38 13.91
N LYS A 182 9.78 6.81 14.63
CA LYS A 182 10.17 7.20 15.99
C LYS A 182 8.97 7.17 16.96
N ILE A 183 8.25 6.06 16.95
CA ILE A 183 7.07 5.85 17.80
C ILE A 183 7.48 5.04 19.03
N ASP A 184 7.21 5.57 20.22
CA ASP A 184 7.58 5.01 21.53
C ASP A 184 6.36 4.59 22.37
N ASN A 185 5.18 5.17 22.13
CA ASN A 185 3.93 4.84 22.79
C ASN A 185 3.19 3.62 22.19
N ALA A 186 3.86 2.80 21.37
CA ALA A 186 3.26 1.62 20.74
C ALA A 186 4.00 0.32 21.05
N LYS A 187 3.25 -0.79 21.13
CA LYS A 187 3.79 -2.14 21.34
C LYS A 187 3.16 -3.12 20.35
N LEU A 188 3.98 -3.95 19.73
CA LEU A 188 3.51 -4.99 18.82
C LEU A 188 3.76 -6.37 19.42
N PHE A 189 2.86 -7.30 19.13
CA PHE A 189 2.93 -8.69 19.58
C PHE A 189 2.73 -9.62 18.39
N ASN A 190 3.63 -10.59 18.21
CA ASN A 190 3.44 -11.63 17.22
C ASN A 190 2.62 -12.79 17.80
N GLY A 191 1.54 -13.18 17.13
CA GLY A 191 0.72 -14.33 17.51
C GLY A 191 -0.74 -14.20 17.10
N ASP A 192 -1.50 -15.26 17.37
CA ASP A 192 -2.96 -15.26 17.21
C ASP A 192 -3.61 -14.36 18.26
N VAL A 193 -4.55 -13.52 17.84
CA VAL A 193 -5.30 -12.61 18.71
C VAL A 193 -6.03 -13.32 19.85
N ARG A 194 -6.50 -14.55 19.61
CA ARG A 194 -7.20 -15.38 20.60
C ARG A 194 -6.28 -15.79 21.75
N ASP A 195 -4.99 -15.88 21.49
CA ASP A 195 -3.98 -16.25 22.50
C ASP A 195 -3.25 -15.04 23.07
N ALA A 196 -2.90 -14.07 22.22
CA ALA A 196 -2.10 -12.91 22.60
C ALA A 196 -2.91 -11.92 23.44
N VAL A 197 -4.14 -11.58 23.03
CA VAL A 197 -4.94 -10.54 23.69
C VAL A 197 -5.28 -10.90 25.15
N PRO A 198 -5.72 -12.13 25.50
CA PRO A 198 -5.97 -12.49 26.90
C PRO A 198 -4.72 -12.41 27.79
N LYS A 199 -3.52 -12.67 27.24
CA LYS A 199 -2.25 -12.60 27.98
C LYS A 199 -1.84 -11.17 28.32
N LEU A 200 -2.35 -10.16 27.60
CA LEU A 200 -2.09 -8.76 27.90
C LEU A 200 -2.69 -8.32 29.25
N LYS A 201 -3.71 -9.05 29.75
CA LYS A 201 -4.40 -8.76 31.03
C LYS A 201 -4.78 -7.29 31.19
N LYS A 202 -5.20 -6.66 30.09
CA LYS A 202 -5.44 -5.21 29.98
C LYS A 202 -6.77 -4.96 29.28
N LYS A 203 -7.47 -3.91 29.72
CA LYS A 203 -8.63 -3.34 29.02
C LYS A 203 -8.18 -2.20 28.11
N PHE A 204 -8.84 -2.07 26.97
CA PHE A 204 -8.62 -1.02 25.99
C PHE A 204 -9.89 -0.19 25.85
N ASP A 205 -9.71 1.11 25.65
CA ASP A 205 -10.82 2.04 25.44
C ASP A 205 -11.37 1.91 24.01
N ARG A 206 -10.51 1.48 23.07
CA ARG A 206 -10.84 1.24 21.67
C ARG A 206 -10.19 -0.03 21.14
N ILE A 207 -10.95 -0.80 20.37
CA ILE A 207 -10.48 -2.00 19.69
C ILE A 207 -10.80 -1.86 18.20
N LEU A 208 -9.82 -2.18 17.36
CA LEU A 208 -9.85 -2.16 15.89
C LEU A 208 -9.51 -3.54 15.33
#